data_AF-A0A0F9PGH8-F1
#
_entry.id   AF-A0A0F9PGH8-F1
#
_cell.length_a   1.000
_cell.length_b   1.000
_cell.length_c   1.000
_cell.angle_alpha   90.00
_cell.angle_beta   90.00
_cell.angle_gamma   90.00
#
_symmetry.space_group_name_H-M   'P 1'
#
loop_
_entity.id
_entity.type
_entity.pdbx_description
1 polymer ?
#
loop_
_entity_poly.entity_id
_entity_poly.type
_entity_poly.pdbx_seq_one_letter_code
_entity_poly.pdbx_strand_id
1 'polypeptide(L)'
;MEIYVGQDKGRWPRGTRVKKVSSKPGDTHEDGALGTIVGAWGPLTASQRAELIIQLAEKGAPEDIECMYWVEWDDIPGIPLVIADYRIEPIGV
;
A
#
# COMPACT_ATOMS: atom_id res chain seq x y z
N MET A 1 18.57 0.06 -0.24
CA MET A 1 17.46 1.00 -0.48
C MET A 1 17.08 1.60 0.86
N GLU A 2 17.17 2.92 1.02
CA GLU A 2 16.61 3.58 2.21
C GLU A 2 15.09 3.65 2.05
N ILE A 3 14.36 2.92 2.91
CA ILE A 3 12.91 3.01 2.98
C ILE A 3 12.60 4.21 3.88
N TYR A 4 12.29 5.34 3.27
CA TYR A 4 11.79 6.51 3.98
C TYR A 4 10.33 6.27 4.37
N VAL A 5 10.11 5.90 5.63
CA VAL A 5 8.76 5.79 6.21
C VAL A 5 8.15 7.19 6.23
N GLY A 6 6.98 7.37 5.60
CA GLY A 6 6.22 8.64 5.66
C GLY A 6 6.61 9.71 4.64
N GLN A 7 7.11 9.34 3.46
CA GLN A 7 6.98 10.26 2.32
C GLN A 7 5.47 10.46 2.04
N ASP A 8 5.06 11.64 1.57
CA ASP A 8 3.65 11.92 1.21
C ASP A 8 3.45 11.94 -0.32
N LYS A 9 4.34 11.26 -1.05
CA LYS A 9 4.24 11.12 -2.49
C LYS A 9 3.57 9.79 -2.78
N GLY A 10 2.30 9.85 -3.18
CA GLY A 10 1.50 8.75 -3.66
C GLY A 10 0.45 9.29 -4.63
N ARG A 11 -0.18 8.41 -5.41
CA ARG A 11 -1.29 8.80 -6.28
C ARG A 11 -2.46 9.36 -5.48
N TRP A 12 -2.73 8.80 -4.30
CA TRP A 12 -3.76 9.29 -3.39
C TRP A 12 -3.16 10.11 -2.24
N PRO A 13 -3.76 11.25 -1.88
CA PRO A 13 -3.26 12.11 -0.82
C PRO A 13 -3.40 11.45 0.56
N ARG A 14 -2.56 11.88 1.50
CA ARG A 14 -2.73 11.58 2.92
C ARG A 14 -4.12 11.99 3.40
N GLY A 15 -4.75 11.17 4.25
CA GLY A 15 -6.12 11.34 4.70
C GLY A 15 -7.17 10.71 3.78
N THR A 16 -6.77 10.20 2.60
CA THR A 16 -7.69 9.45 1.73
C THR A 16 -8.21 8.22 2.48
N ARG A 17 -9.53 8.07 2.46
CA ARG A 17 -10.19 6.88 2.99
C ARG A 17 -10.14 5.77 1.95
N VAL A 18 -9.75 4.57 2.38
CA VAL A 18 -9.59 3.42 1.51
C VAL A 18 -10.29 2.19 2.06
N LYS A 19 -10.63 1.28 1.17
CA LYS A 19 -11.13 -0.06 1.46
C LYS A 19 -10.12 -1.08 0.94
N LYS A 20 -9.86 -2.14 1.70
CA LYS A 20 -9.10 -3.29 1.21
C LYS A 20 -9.93 -4.12 0.22
N VAL A 21 -9.34 -4.54 -0.89
CA VAL A 21 -10.03 -5.25 -1.99
C VAL A 21 -9.33 -6.50 -2.49
N SER A 22 -8.16 -6.82 -1.94
CA SER A 22 -7.41 -8.01 -2.32
C SER A 22 -6.62 -8.54 -1.13
N SER A 23 -7.20 -9.50 -0.41
CA SER A 23 -6.56 -10.19 0.72
C SER A 23 -5.76 -11.41 0.25
N LYS A 24 -4.69 -11.71 0.98
CA LYS A 24 -3.75 -12.80 0.77
C LYS A 24 -3.60 -13.57 2.08
N PRO A 25 -3.29 -14.88 2.03
CA PRO A 25 -3.03 -15.66 3.24
C PRO A 25 -1.98 -14.98 4.13
N GLY A 26 -2.31 -14.78 5.41
CA GLY A 26 -1.43 -14.17 6.40
C GLY A 26 -1.57 -12.65 6.55
N ASP A 27 -2.46 -11.99 5.81
CA ASP A 27 -2.78 -10.60 6.11
C ASP A 27 -3.51 -10.45 7.45
N THR A 28 -3.29 -9.31 8.09
CA THR A 28 -3.95 -8.93 9.34
C THR A 28 -5.40 -8.46 9.15
N HIS A 29 -5.70 -7.84 8.00
CA HIS A 29 -7.00 -7.21 7.72
C HIS A 29 -7.69 -7.94 6.57
N GLU A 30 -9.01 -8.10 6.64
CA GLU A 30 -9.79 -8.76 5.60
C GLU A 30 -10.26 -7.78 4.51
N ASP A 31 -10.76 -8.31 3.39
CA ASP A 31 -11.39 -7.48 2.37
C ASP A 31 -12.63 -6.77 2.91
N GLY A 32 -12.80 -5.51 2.53
CA GLY A 32 -13.80 -4.62 3.13
C GLY A 32 -13.32 -3.88 4.37
N ALA A 33 -12.18 -4.25 4.97
CA ALA A 33 -11.56 -3.45 6.02
C ALA A 33 -11.32 -2.02 5.51
N LEU A 34 -11.59 -1.05 6.38
CA LEU A 34 -11.50 0.35 6.07
C LEU A 34 -10.23 0.92 6.71
N GLY A 35 -9.50 1.78 6.00
CA GLY A 35 -8.34 2.48 6.55
C GLY A 35 -8.14 3.89 6.00
N THR A 36 -7.27 4.65 6.65
CA THR A 36 -6.87 6.00 6.23
C THR A 36 -5.41 5.98 5.83
N ILE A 37 -5.09 6.53 4.66
CA ILE A 37 -3.70 6.69 4.23
C ILE A 37 -3.00 7.71 5.14
N VAL A 38 -1.91 7.30 5.78
CA VAL A 38 -1.07 8.15 6.64
C VAL A 38 0.34 8.39 6.10
N GLY A 39 0.69 7.73 5.00
CA GLY A 39 1.93 7.94 4.25
C GLY A 39 1.93 7.15 2.94
N ALA A 40 2.83 7.50 2.04
CA ALA A 40 2.93 6.89 0.72
C ALA A 40 4.37 6.86 0.18
N TRP A 41 4.66 5.90 -0.68
CA TRP A 41 5.88 5.84 -1.44
C TRP A 41 5.57 5.57 -2.91
N GLY A 42 5.70 6.59 -3.73
CA GLY A 42 5.48 6.56 -5.17
C GLY A 42 5.02 7.91 -5.75
N PRO A 43 4.53 7.95 -7.00
CA PRO A 43 4.63 6.88 -7.98
C PRO A 43 6.09 6.48 -8.20
N LEU A 44 6.37 5.18 -8.19
CA LEU A 44 7.69 4.63 -8.43
C LEU A 44 8.07 4.81 -9.90
N THR A 45 9.32 5.16 -10.17
CA THR A 45 9.86 5.18 -11.54
C THR A 45 9.93 3.77 -12.12
N ALA A 46 10.00 3.65 -13.45
CA ALA A 46 10.13 2.34 -14.11
C ALA A 46 11.33 1.52 -13.59
N SER A 47 12.46 2.17 -13.30
CA SER A 47 13.64 1.50 -12.73
C SER A 47 13.39 1.01 -11.30
N GLN A 48 12.76 1.83 -10.46
CA GLN A 48 12.40 1.42 -9.09
C GLN A 48 11.38 0.28 -9.09
N ARG A 49 10.41 0.31 -10.00
CA ARG A 49 9.44 -0.78 -10.20
C ARG A 49 10.12 -2.06 -10.64
N ALA A 50 11.05 -2.00 -11.60
CA ALA A 50 11.80 -3.17 -12.05
C ALA A 50 12.62 -3.80 -10.92
N GLU A 51 13.31 -3.00 -10.10
CA GLU A 51 14.04 -3.48 -8.92
C GLU A 51 13.11 -4.12 -7.88
N LEU A 52 11.94 -3.52 -7.63
CA LEU A 52 10.96 -4.02 -6.67
C LEU A 52 10.33 -5.34 -7.15
N ILE A 53 9.99 -5.45 -8.43
CA ILE A 53 9.44 -6.68 -9.03
C ILE A 53 10.41 -7.85 -8.86
N ILE A 54 11.72 -7.63 -9.05
CA ILE A 54 12.73 -8.70 -8.84
C ILE A 54 12.68 -9.20 -7.38
N GLN A 55 12.65 -8.29 -6.41
CA GLN A 55 12.59 -8.64 -4.98
C GLN A 55 11.27 -9.31 -4.57
N LEU A 56 10.16 -8.92 -5.21
CA LEU A 56 8.85 -9.48 -4.91
C LEU A 56 8.56 -10.79 -5.65
N ALA A 57 9.16 -11.00 -6.82
CA ALA A 57 9.10 -12.26 -7.54
C ALA A 57 9.70 -13.40 -6.72
N GLU A 58 10.81 -13.15 -6.01
CA GLU A 58 11.40 -14.10 -5.05
C GLU A 58 10.43 -14.46 -3.91
N LYS A 59 9.43 -13.61 -3.65
CA LYS A 59 8.41 -13.77 -2.61
C LYS A 59 7.03 -14.15 -3.17
N GLY A 60 6.92 -14.42 -4.48
CA GLY A 60 5.68 -14.82 -5.14
C GLY A 60 4.62 -13.72 -5.29
N ALA A 61 5.01 -12.44 -5.29
CA ALA A 61 4.10 -11.30 -5.50
C ALA A 61 4.45 -10.55 -6.81
N PRO A 62 4.05 -11.07 -7.98
CA PRO A 62 4.48 -10.55 -9.28
C PRO A 62 3.68 -9.31 -9.74
N GLU A 63 2.74 -8.80 -8.94
CA GLU A 63 1.88 -7.71 -9.39
C GLU A 63 2.66 -6.39 -9.56
N ASP A 64 2.18 -5.58 -10.49
CA ASP A 64 2.76 -4.29 -10.76
C ASP A 64 2.38 -3.27 -9.69
N ILE A 65 3.37 -2.71 -9.00
CA ILE A 65 3.18 -1.74 -7.91
C ILE A 65 3.60 -0.37 -8.41
N GLU A 66 2.67 0.59 -8.47
CA GLU A 66 3.01 1.98 -8.74
C GLU A 66 3.26 2.76 -7.46
N CYS A 67 2.48 2.49 -6.41
CA CYS A 67 2.60 3.12 -5.09
C CYS A 67 2.49 2.09 -3.96
N MET A 68 3.24 2.33 -2.89
CA MET A 68 3.02 1.69 -1.59
C MET A 68 2.40 2.71 -0.64
N TYR A 69 1.45 2.29 0.19
CA TYR A 69 0.77 3.16 1.16
C TYR A 69 0.92 2.62 2.57
N TRP A 70 1.12 3.51 3.54
CA TRP A 70 0.91 3.20 4.95
C TRP A 70 -0.52 3.57 5.30
N VAL A 71 -1.26 2.57 5.76
CA VAL A 71 -2.68 2.70 6.08
C VAL A 71 -2.87 2.38 7.56
N GLU A 72 -3.50 3.30 8.27
CA GLU A 72 -4.03 3.03 9.61
C GLU A 72 -5.46 2.50 9.45
N TRP A 73 -5.67 1.26 9.90
CA TRP A 73 -6.93 0.54 9.74
C TRP A 73 -7.84 0.75 10.95
N ASP A 74 -9.16 0.84 10.73
CA ASP A 74 -10.10 1.14 11.81
C ASP A 74 -10.33 -0.03 12.76
N ASP A 75 -10.16 -1.26 12.26
CA ASP A 75 -10.33 -2.49 13.02
C ASP A 75 -9.19 -2.73 14.03
N ILE A 76 -7.98 -2.28 13.70
CA ILE A 76 -6.80 -2.33 14.57
C ILE A 76 -6.04 -0.99 14.49
N PRO A 77 -6.50 0.02 15.25
CA PRO A 77 -5.92 1.36 15.20
C PRO A 77 -4.54 1.45 15.87
N GLY A 78 -3.79 2.51 15.55
CA GLY A 78 -2.53 2.86 16.20
C GLY A 78 -1.25 2.30 15.58
N ILE A 79 -1.33 1.35 14.63
CA ILE A 79 -0.17 0.84 13.88
C ILE A 79 -0.46 0.89 12.37
N PRO A 80 0.13 1.84 11.63
CA PRO A 80 0.02 1.85 10.18
C PRO A 80 0.75 0.67 9.55
N LEU A 81 0.07 -0.06 8.66
CA LEU A 81 0.66 -1.16 7.90
C LEU A 81 0.82 -0.77 6.44
N VAL A 82 1.93 -1.22 5.85
CA VAL A 82 2.21 -0.97 4.43
C VAL A 82 1.38 -1.89 3.55
N ILE A 83 0.81 -1.35 2.48
CA ILE A 83 0.01 -2.07 1.51
C ILE A 83 0.25 -1.51 0.11
N ALA A 84 0.29 -2.39 -0.89
CA ALA A 84 0.41 -1.99 -2.29
C ALA A 84 -0.90 -1.39 -2.81
N ASP A 85 -0.78 -0.43 -3.71
CA ASP A 85 -1.88 0.27 -4.37
C ASP A 85 -2.96 -0.63 -4.99
N TYR A 86 -2.58 -1.73 -5.64
CA TYR A 86 -3.53 -2.66 -6.27
C TYR A 86 -4.43 -3.41 -5.26
N ARG A 87 -4.14 -3.32 -3.96
CA ARG A 87 -4.88 -4.02 -2.89
C ARG A 87 -5.89 -3.14 -2.17
N ILE A 88 -5.96 -1.86 -2.50
CA ILE A 88 -6.87 -0.89 -1.89
C ILE A 88 -7.57 -0.03 -2.92
N GLU A 89 -8.75 0.46 -2.59
CA GLU A 89 -9.51 1.41 -3.40
C GLU A 89 -9.91 2.62 -2.56
N PRO A 90 -9.84 3.86 -3.09
CA PRO A 90 -10.36 5.02 -2.39
C PRO A 90 -11.89 4.98 -2.31
N ILE A 91 -12.43 5.43 -1.18
CA ILE A 91 -13.87 5.50 -0.93
C ILE A 91 -14.32 6.96 -1.04
N GLY A 92 -15.32 7.22 -1.88
CA GLY A 92 -15.95 8.54 -1.96
C GLY A 92 -15.19 9.58 -2.78
N VAL A 93 -14.51 9.14 -3.85
CA VAL A 93 -13.97 10.03 -4.89
C VAL A 93 -15.06 10.56 -5.81
#